data_AF-B0CX05-F1
#
_entry.id   AF-B0CX05-F1
#
_cell.length_a   1.000
_cell.length_b   1.000
_cell.length_c   1.000
_cell.angle_alpha   90.00
_cell.angle_beta   90.00
_cell.angle_gamma   90.00
#
_symmetry.space_group_name_H-M   'P 1'
#
loop_
_entity.id
_entity.type
_entity.pdbx_description
1 polymer ?
#
loop_
_entity_poly.entity_id
_entity_poly.type
_entity_poly.pdbx_seq_one_letter_code
_entity_poly.pdbx_strand_id
1 'polypeptide(L)'
;MVSNAQDAIAALLACGIEDDFAQDLITHESDYDKVCNDPLNYLGDQWMEINAAFVPANDVHQLEAAMIALHFRPDVAKSYSRTLINTQGHIRLREPFSWAMMFANGLYKYGSADLS
;
A
#
# COMPACT_ATOMS: atom_id res chain seq x y z
N MET A 1 -28.29 -5.74 0.30
CA MET A 1 -27.31 -4.65 0.20
C MET A 1 -26.14 -5.23 -0.56
N VAL A 2 -25.92 -4.75 -1.77
CA VAL A 2 -24.85 -5.23 -2.64
C VAL A 2 -23.69 -4.26 -2.41
N SER A 3 -22.97 -4.45 -1.30
CA SER A 3 -21.66 -3.85 -1.03
C SER A 3 -20.66 -4.80 -1.67
N ASN A 4 -20.51 -4.65 -2.99
CA ASN A 4 -19.78 -5.57 -3.84
C ASN A 4 -18.27 -5.37 -3.64
N ALA A 5 -17.50 -6.40 -3.99
CA ALA A 5 -16.03 -6.38 -4.08
C ALA A 5 -15.41 -5.06 -4.58
N GLN A 6 -16.13 -4.29 -5.41
CA GLN A 6 -15.77 -2.95 -5.83
C GLN A 6 -15.46 -1.95 -4.72
N ASP A 7 -16.17 -1.97 -3.59
CA ASP A 7 -15.90 -1.03 -2.48
C ASP A 7 -14.58 -1.40 -1.79
N ALA A 8 -14.32 -2.70 -1.62
CA ALA A 8 -13.06 -3.20 -1.09
C ALA A 8 -11.89 -2.92 -2.06
N ILE A 9 -12.09 -3.12 -3.36
CA ILE A 9 -11.11 -2.76 -4.39
C ILE A 9 -10.83 -1.25 -4.34
N ALA A 10 -11.87 -0.42 -4.27
CA ALA A 10 -11.71 1.03 -4.17
C ALA A 10 -10.91 1.44 -2.93
N ALA A 11 -11.13 0.78 -1.79
CA ALA A 11 -10.36 1.01 -0.57
C ALA A 11 -8.87 0.68 -0.75
N LEU A 12 -8.52 -0.43 -1.41
CA LEU A 12 -7.14 -0.81 -1.72
C LEU A 12 -6.50 0.11 -2.77
N LEU A 13 -7.25 0.50 -3.80
CA LEU A 13 -6.80 1.47 -4.81
C LEU A 13 -6.52 2.84 -4.19
N ALA A 14 -7.29 3.25 -3.19
CA ALA A 14 -7.07 4.46 -2.42
C ALA A 14 -5.79 4.38 -1.57
N CYS A 15 -5.34 3.19 -1.17
CA CYS A 15 -4.02 2.98 -0.58
C CYS A 15 -2.86 3.06 -1.59
N GLY A 16 -3.15 3.19 -2.89
CA GLY A 16 -2.15 3.27 -3.96
C GLY A 16 -1.72 1.90 -4.53
N ILE A 17 -2.49 0.85 -4.24
CA ILE A 17 -2.25 -0.51 -4.73
C ILE A 17 -2.64 -0.61 -6.22
N GLU A 18 -1.95 -1.49 -6.94
CA GLU A 18 -2.30 -1.85 -8.32
C GLU A 18 -3.65 -2.58 -8.40
N ASP A 19 -4.40 -2.35 -9.49
CA ASP A 19 -5.75 -2.88 -9.66
C ASP A 19 -5.77 -4.42 -9.69
N ASP A 20 -4.92 -5.02 -10.51
CA ASP A 20 -4.82 -6.48 -10.63
C ASP A 20 -4.52 -7.14 -9.27
N PHE A 21 -3.60 -6.56 -8.50
CA PHE A 21 -3.28 -7.07 -7.16
C PHE A 21 -4.39 -6.80 -6.13
N ALA A 22 -5.09 -5.66 -6.22
CA ALA A 22 -6.24 -5.38 -5.36
C ALA A 22 -7.38 -6.38 -5.62
N GLN A 23 -7.60 -6.76 -6.87
CA GLN A 23 -8.57 -7.81 -7.23
C GLN A 23 -8.12 -9.18 -6.71
N ASP A 24 -6.84 -9.52 -6.87
CA ASP A 24 -6.28 -10.79 -6.40
C ASP A 24 -6.30 -10.91 -4.87
N LEU A 25 -6.05 -9.84 -4.12
CA LEU A 25 -6.12 -9.87 -2.65
C LEU A 25 -7.54 -10.24 -2.17
N ILE A 26 -8.54 -9.76 -2.89
CA ILE A 26 -9.93 -9.96 -2.53
C ILE A 26 -10.43 -11.29 -3.13
N THR A 27 -9.86 -12.38 -2.61
CA THR A 27 -10.17 -13.76 -3.04
C THR A 27 -11.47 -14.31 -2.47
N HIS A 28 -11.94 -13.77 -1.33
CA HIS A 28 -13.05 -14.34 -0.56
C HIS A 28 -14.02 -13.27 -0.06
N GLU A 29 -15.32 -13.58 -0.13
CA GLU A 29 -16.35 -12.62 0.31
C GLU A 29 -16.25 -12.25 1.80
N SER A 30 -15.65 -13.13 2.60
CA SER A 30 -15.43 -12.92 4.03
C SER A 30 -14.40 -11.84 4.37
N ASP A 31 -13.55 -11.45 3.41
CA ASP A 31 -12.51 -10.45 3.64
C ASP A 31 -12.95 -9.05 3.23
N TYR A 32 -14.07 -8.91 2.50
CA TYR A 32 -14.64 -7.61 2.12
C TYR A 32 -14.83 -6.69 3.32
N ASP A 33 -15.51 -7.19 4.36
CA ASP A 33 -15.79 -6.40 5.56
C ASP A 33 -14.50 -5.97 6.25
N LYS A 34 -13.45 -6.78 6.23
CA LYS A 34 -12.16 -6.45 6.84
C LYS A 34 -11.47 -5.35 6.05
N VAL A 35 -11.41 -5.50 4.72
CA VAL A 35 -10.79 -4.52 3.82
C VAL A 35 -11.51 -3.17 3.90
N CYS A 36 -12.84 -3.16 3.88
CA CYS A 36 -13.61 -1.92 3.95
C CYS A 36 -13.47 -1.20 5.30
N ASN A 37 -13.39 -1.97 6.40
CA ASN A 37 -13.27 -1.40 7.75
C ASN A 37 -11.83 -0.94 8.08
N ASP A 38 -10.81 -1.72 7.69
CA ASP A 38 -9.40 -1.41 7.94
C ASP A 38 -8.51 -2.00 6.83
N PRO A 39 -8.41 -1.33 5.67
CA PRO A 39 -7.65 -1.84 4.53
C PRO A 39 -6.15 -1.81 4.80
N LEU A 40 -5.68 -0.97 5.73
CA LEU A 40 -4.27 -0.88 6.08
C LEU A 40 -3.85 -2.08 6.91
N ASN A 41 -4.63 -2.43 7.95
CA ASN A 41 -4.33 -3.62 8.72
C ASN A 41 -4.42 -4.87 7.85
N TYR A 42 -5.43 -4.96 6.99
CA TYR A 42 -5.54 -6.04 6.02
C TYR A 42 -4.32 -6.14 5.10
N LEU A 43 -3.89 -5.03 4.47
CA LEU A 43 -2.68 -5.01 3.64
C LEU A 43 -1.43 -5.43 4.41
N GLY A 44 -1.30 -4.99 5.66
CA GLY A 44 -0.21 -5.39 6.54
C GLY A 44 -0.16 -6.90 6.76
N ASP A 45 -1.31 -7.51 7.08
CA ASP A 45 -1.43 -8.95 7.28
C ASP A 45 -1.10 -9.72 5.99
N GLN A 46 -1.65 -9.28 4.85
CA GLN A 46 -1.42 -9.91 3.54
C GLN A 46 0.04 -9.84 3.11
N TRP A 47 0.71 -8.68 3.24
CA TRP A 47 2.13 -8.56 2.90
C TRP A 47 3.05 -9.32 3.85
N MET A 48 2.71 -9.41 5.14
CA MET A 48 3.46 -10.23 6.09
C MET A 48 3.36 -11.73 5.77
N GLU A 49 2.21 -12.17 5.28
CA GLU A 49 1.98 -13.54 4.82
C GLU A 49 2.71 -13.82 3.48
N ILE A 50 2.69 -12.86 2.55
CA ILE A 50 3.25 -13.01 1.20
C ILE A 50 4.78 -12.82 1.18
N ASN A 51 5.37 -11.98 2.04
CA ASN A 51 6.78 -11.62 1.94
C ASN A 51 7.47 -11.43 3.29
N ALA A 52 8.20 -12.46 3.73
CA ALA A 52 9.10 -12.39 4.87
C ALA A 52 10.45 -11.67 4.57
N ALA A 53 10.66 -11.18 3.34
CA ALA A 53 11.97 -10.82 2.81
C ALA A 53 12.14 -9.34 2.40
N PHE A 54 11.43 -8.40 3.04
CA PHE A 54 11.67 -6.97 2.78
C PHE A 54 13.03 -6.53 3.31
N VAL A 55 14.06 -6.69 2.48
CA VAL A 55 15.42 -6.24 2.76
C VAL A 55 15.41 -4.71 2.91
N PRO A 56 16.15 -4.14 3.88
CA PRO A 56 16.26 -2.70 4.03
C PRO A 56 16.75 -2.03 2.73
N ALA A 57 16.01 -1.03 2.25
CA ALA A 57 16.44 -0.20 1.13
C ALA A 57 17.48 0.83 1.60
N ASN A 58 18.62 0.88 0.92
CA ASN A 58 19.72 1.81 1.25
C ASN A 58 19.72 3.06 0.37
N ASP A 59 18.99 3.04 -0.75
CA ASP A 59 18.88 4.15 -1.67
C ASP A 59 17.45 4.28 -2.22
N VAL A 60 17.22 5.38 -2.94
CA VAL A 60 15.89 5.70 -3.50
C VAL A 60 15.40 4.68 -4.52
N HIS A 61 16.31 4.11 -5.30
CA HIS A 61 15.95 3.17 -6.36
C HIS A 61 15.58 1.82 -5.75
N GLN A 62 16.29 1.40 -4.69
CA GLN A 62 15.93 0.23 -3.90
C GLN A 62 14.58 0.40 -3.21
N LEU A 63 14.29 1.59 -2.69
CA LEU A 63 12.98 1.86 -2.08
C LEU A 63 11.86 1.85 -3.12
N GLU A 64 12.04 2.49 -4.27
CA GLU A 64 11.08 2.47 -5.37
C GLU A 64 10.82 1.04 -5.86
N ALA A 65 11.89 0.27 -6.09
CA ALA A 65 11.79 -1.13 -6.48
C ALA A 65 11.08 -1.98 -5.42
N ALA A 66 11.34 -1.74 -4.13
CA ALA A 66 10.66 -2.45 -3.05
C ALA A 66 9.17 -2.09 -2.95
N MET A 67 8.79 -0.82 -3.18
CA MET A 67 7.39 -0.42 -3.20
C MET A 67 6.64 -1.02 -4.40
N ILE A 68 7.29 -1.12 -5.56
CA ILE A 68 6.73 -1.82 -6.73
C ILE A 68 6.60 -3.32 -6.44
N ALA A 69 7.57 -3.93 -5.77
CA ALA A 69 7.49 -5.33 -5.34
C ALA A 69 6.39 -5.57 -4.27
N LEU A 70 5.95 -4.51 -3.59
CA LEU A 70 4.78 -4.48 -2.70
C LEU A 70 3.47 -4.21 -3.46
N HIS A 71 3.48 -4.17 -4.79
CA HIS A 71 2.33 -3.88 -5.64
C HIS A 71 1.74 -2.47 -5.47
N PHE A 72 2.55 -1.49 -5.08
CA PHE A 72 2.17 -0.09 -5.26
C PHE A 72 2.27 0.29 -6.72
N ARG A 73 1.34 1.14 -7.17
CA ARG A 73 1.40 1.70 -8.52
C ARG A 73 2.75 2.40 -8.77
N PRO A 74 3.38 2.23 -9.94
CA PRO A 74 4.73 2.76 -10.19
C PRO A 74 4.85 4.28 -10.09
N ASP A 75 3.81 5.02 -10.48
CA ASP A 75 3.74 6.48 -10.35
C ASP A 75 3.72 6.92 -8.88
N VAL A 76 2.97 6.19 -8.05
CA VAL A 76 2.89 6.37 -6.60
C VAL A 76 4.26 6.09 -5.96
N ALA A 77 4.86 4.93 -6.26
CA ALA A 77 6.19 4.55 -5.76
C ALA A 77 7.26 5.60 -6.11
N LYS A 78 7.27 6.08 -7.37
CA LYS A 78 8.22 7.09 -7.86
C LYS A 78 8.02 8.48 -7.26
N SER A 79 6.76 8.89 -7.05
CA SER A 79 6.46 10.16 -6.38
C SER A 79 7.02 10.19 -4.96
N TYR A 80 6.91 9.07 -4.24
CA TYR A 80 7.37 8.95 -2.87
C TYR A 80 8.87 8.81 -2.72
N SER A 81 9.48 7.96 -3.55
CA SER A 81 10.94 7.77 -3.57
C SER A 81 11.65 9.14 -3.69
N ARG A 82 11.12 10.02 -4.54
CA ARG A 82 11.61 11.41 -4.71
C ARG A 82 11.33 12.33 -3.52
N THR A 83 10.15 12.23 -2.91
CA THR A 83 9.77 13.08 -1.75
C THR A 83 10.69 12.83 -0.54
N LEU A 84 11.09 11.58 -0.32
CA LEU A 84 11.97 11.19 0.78
C LEU A 84 13.40 11.70 0.65
N ILE A 85 13.96 11.74 -0.56
CA ILE A 85 15.28 12.36 -0.81
C ILE A 85 15.24 13.83 -0.38
N ASN A 86 14.19 14.56 -0.78
CA ASN A 86 14.08 15.99 -0.57
C ASN A 86 13.89 16.38 0.91
N THR A 87 13.29 15.50 1.72
CA THR A 87 12.97 15.80 3.12
C THR A 87 13.99 15.30 4.14
N GLN A 88 14.71 14.20 3.87
CA GLN A 88 15.53 13.57 4.92
C GLN A 88 17.02 13.46 4.61
N GLY A 89 17.48 13.67 3.36
CA GLY A 89 18.90 13.71 2.97
C GLY A 89 19.71 12.41 3.21
N HIS A 90 19.22 11.50 4.04
CA HIS A 90 19.72 10.18 4.34
C HIS A 90 18.51 9.27 4.52
N ILE A 91 18.33 8.28 3.64
CA ILE A 91 17.37 7.19 3.84
C ILE A 91 17.93 6.36 5.00
N ARG A 92 17.66 6.77 6.24
CA ARG A 92 17.98 5.95 7.41
C ARG A 92 16.93 4.84 7.49
N LEU A 93 17.23 3.74 6.78
CA LEU A 93 16.88 2.36 7.11
C LEU A 93 15.63 2.20 7.97
N ARG A 94 14.46 2.38 7.38
CA ARG A 94 13.30 1.56 7.78
C ARG A 94 13.12 0.48 6.73
N GLU A 95 12.61 -0.67 7.15
CA GLU A 95 12.16 -1.69 6.24
C GLU A 95 11.17 -1.06 5.24
N PRO A 96 11.33 -1.29 3.93
CA PRO A 96 10.44 -0.71 2.90
C PRO A 96 8.96 -0.89 3.21
N PHE A 97 8.60 -1.99 3.87
CA PHE A 97 7.28 -2.26 4.41
C PHE A 97 6.75 -1.14 5.33
N SER A 98 7.54 -0.69 6.31
CA SER A 98 7.13 0.39 7.23
C SER A 98 6.85 1.70 6.49
N TRP A 99 7.65 2.00 5.46
CA TRP A 99 7.42 3.17 4.62
C TRP A 99 6.15 3.02 3.80
N ALA A 100 5.98 1.89 3.13
CA ALA A 100 4.78 1.54 2.38
C ALA A 100 3.51 1.71 3.24
N MET A 101 3.50 1.17 4.46
CA MET A 101 2.38 1.32 5.40
C MET A 101 2.10 2.78 5.78
N MET A 102 3.14 3.57 6.07
CA MET A 102 2.98 5.00 6.36
C MET A 102 2.39 5.76 5.17
N PHE A 103 2.81 5.44 3.94
CA PHE A 103 2.33 6.09 2.72
C PHE A 103 0.92 5.67 2.35
N ALA A 104 0.63 4.37 2.35
CA ALA A 104 -0.71 3.84 2.16
C ALA A 104 -1.69 4.49 3.14
N ASN A 105 -1.30 4.64 4.41
CA ASN A 105 -2.13 5.32 5.42
C ASN A 105 -2.41 6.78 5.11
N GLY A 106 -1.43 7.51 4.59
CA GLY A 106 -1.62 8.88 4.12
C GLY A 106 -2.64 8.93 2.99
N LEU A 107 -2.42 8.14 1.94
CA LEU A 107 -3.32 8.10 0.78
C LEU A 107 -4.73 7.64 1.15
N TYR A 108 -4.84 6.58 1.96
CA TYR A 108 -6.12 6.06 2.42
C TYR A 108 -6.90 7.11 3.20
N LYS A 109 -6.28 7.79 4.18
CA LYS A 109 -6.97 8.81 4.98
C LYS A 109 -7.41 10.02 4.16
N TYR A 110 -6.65 10.41 3.14
CA TYR A 110 -7.04 11.49 2.24
C TYR A 110 -8.08 11.03 1.20
N GLY A 111 -8.01 9.79 0.72
CA GLY A 111 -8.96 9.20 -0.22
C GLY A 111 -10.30 8.79 0.41
N SER A 112 -10.29 8.43 1.70
CA SER A 112 -11.50 8.10 2.47
C SER A 112 -12.30 9.33 2.87
N ALA A 113 -11.71 10.53 2.78
CA ALA A 113 -12.37 11.78 3.12
C ALA A 113 -13.42 12.22 2.07
N ASP A 114 -13.43 11.63 0.88
CA ASP A 114 -14.32 11.98 -0.25
C ASP A 114 -15.45 10.94 -0.50
N LEU A 115 -15.73 10.02 0.44
CA LEU A 115 -16.80 9.01 0.31
C LEU A 115 -18.08 9.35 1.09
N SER A 116 -18.39 10.64 1.28
CA SER A 116 -19.61 11.12 1.96
C SER A 116 -20.58 11.83 1.04
#